data_AF-A0A0K0CWZ7-F1
#
_entry.id   AF-A0A0K0CWZ7-F1
#
_cell.length_a   1.000
_cell.length_b   1.000
_cell.length_c   1.000
_cell.angle_alpha   90.00
_cell.angle_beta   90.00
_cell.angle_gamma   90.00
#
_symmetry.space_group_name_H-M   'P 1'
#
loop_
_entity.id
_entity.type
_entity.pdbx_description
1 polymer ?
#
loop_
_entity_poly.entity_id
_entity_poly.type
_entity_poly.pdbx_seq_one_letter_code
_entity_poly.pdbx_strand_id
1 'polypeptide(L)'
;LEQRDFLKSKDIRLGRQFLILLANGGVFATQFFAIKKMVEVGYPGLSTGGIAWFKDLTATDPYYALPLISASTMALVTRVGIEMGTTADQMTPAMRLGMQYGVPLLILVVSSQFSTGICLYWCASNMISLLYSGAFRVPAIRKLFNIPPLVQSPKENQKKNPFREAIASYKGGLLSICQSYQALILLTASSRILQTPLLIAYP
;
A
#
# COMPACT_ATOMS: atom_id res chain seq x y z
N LEU A 1 -3.82 -14.71 -18.25
CA LEU A 1 -4.63 -15.93 -17.99
C LEU A 1 -3.82 -16.94 -17.18
N GLU A 2 -2.58 -17.22 -17.58
CA GLU A 2 -1.67 -18.16 -16.89
C GLU A 2 -1.51 -17.93 -15.37
N GLN A 3 -1.35 -16.69 -14.90
CA GLN A 3 -1.24 -16.42 -13.46
C GLN A 3 -2.52 -16.80 -12.69
N ARG A 4 -3.70 -16.51 -13.24
CA ARG A 4 -4.99 -16.81 -12.59
C ARG A 4 -5.23 -18.31 -12.57
N ASP A 5 -4.85 -18.99 -13.64
CA ASP A 5 -4.98 -20.45 -13.77
C ASP A 5 -3.96 -21.17 -12.86
N PHE A 6 -2.76 -20.61 -12.68
CA PHE A 6 -1.77 -21.06 -11.70
C PHE A 6 -2.23 -20.87 -10.24
N LEU A 7 -2.82 -19.72 -9.90
CA LEU A 7 -3.37 -19.50 -8.56
C LEU A 7 -4.53 -20.45 -8.26
N LYS A 8 -5.35 -20.73 -9.28
CA LYS A 8 -6.47 -21.67 -9.20
C LYS A 8 -5.97 -23.12 -9.05
N SER A 9 -4.88 -23.50 -9.73
CA SER A 9 -4.28 -24.84 -9.59
C SER A 9 -3.60 -25.06 -8.23
N LYS A 10 -3.23 -23.98 -7.53
CA LYS A 10 -2.68 -24.01 -6.16
C LYS A 10 -3.72 -23.77 -5.06
N ASP A 11 -5.03 -23.72 -5.37
CA ASP A 11 -6.16 -23.37 -4.48
C ASP A 11 -5.96 -22.05 -3.70
N ILE A 12 -5.20 -21.09 -4.27
CA ILE A 12 -5.02 -19.77 -3.69
C ILE A 12 -6.21 -18.91 -4.12
N ARG A 13 -7.22 -18.84 -3.25
CA ARG A 13 -8.41 -18.02 -3.47
C ARG A 13 -8.11 -16.55 -3.13
N LEU A 14 -8.08 -15.67 -4.13
CA LEU A 14 -7.97 -14.21 -3.92
C LEU A 14 -9.02 -13.70 -2.91
N GLY A 15 -10.23 -14.26 -2.91
CA GLY A 15 -11.27 -13.88 -1.96
C GLY A 15 -10.86 -14.08 -0.49
N ARG A 16 -10.00 -15.06 -0.18
CA ARG A 16 -9.50 -15.28 1.19
C ARG A 16 -8.56 -14.14 1.63
N GLN A 17 -7.77 -13.58 0.72
CA GLN A 17 -6.91 -12.42 1.00
C GLN A 17 -7.76 -11.17 1.29
N PHE A 18 -8.85 -10.96 0.54
CA PHE A 18 -9.79 -9.87 0.83
C PHE A 18 -10.46 -10.03 2.20
N LEU A 19 -10.85 -11.24 2.59
CA LEU A 19 -11.41 -11.48 3.93
C LEU A 19 -10.41 -11.15 5.05
N ILE A 20 -9.14 -11.52 4.88
CA ILE A 20 -8.10 -11.17 5.84
C ILE A 20 -7.93 -9.65 5.94
N LEU A 21 -7.94 -8.94 4.82
CA LEU A 21 -7.87 -7.48 4.80
C LEU A 21 -9.06 -6.83 5.50
N LEU A 22 -10.28 -7.33 5.27
CA LEU A 22 -11.49 -6.84 5.93
C LEU A 22 -11.47 -7.11 7.43
N ALA A 23 -11.02 -8.31 7.85
CA ALA A 23 -10.88 -8.64 9.26
C ALA A 23 -9.87 -7.70 9.95
N ASN A 24 -8.73 -7.42 9.31
CA ASN A 24 -7.75 -6.47 9.82
C ASN A 24 -8.34 -5.05 9.93
N GLY A 25 -9.09 -4.61 8.90
CA GLY A 25 -9.82 -3.34 8.94
C GLY A 25 -10.86 -3.26 10.07
N GLY A 26 -11.53 -4.37 10.37
CA GLY A 26 -12.46 -4.47 11.50
C GLY A 26 -11.76 -4.28 12.85
N VAL A 27 -10.63 -4.98 13.06
CA VAL A 27 -9.82 -4.84 14.28
C VAL A 27 -9.32 -3.40 14.44
N PHE A 28 -8.80 -2.81 13.36
CA PHE A 28 -8.36 -1.42 13.35
C PHE A 28 -9.49 -0.44 13.72
N ALA A 29 -10.67 -0.62 13.12
CA ALA A 29 -11.81 0.25 13.39
C ALA A 29 -12.22 0.17 14.86
N THR A 30 -12.29 -1.02 15.45
CA THR A 30 -12.60 -1.20 16.87
C THR A 30 -11.61 -0.45 17.75
N GLN A 31 -10.31 -0.61 17.53
CA GLN A 31 -9.27 0.04 18.32
C GLN A 31 -9.31 1.56 18.17
N PHE A 32 -9.45 2.06 16.93
CA PHE A 32 -9.51 3.47 16.65
C PHE A 32 -10.70 4.15 17.33
N PHE A 33 -11.92 3.60 17.17
CA PHE A 33 -13.11 4.17 17.78
C PHE A 33 -13.09 4.08 19.30
N ALA A 34 -12.56 2.99 19.87
CA ALA A 34 -12.43 2.84 21.31
C ALA A 34 -11.53 3.93 21.91
N ILE A 35 -10.31 4.11 21.37
CA ILE A 35 -9.36 5.11 21.88
C ILE A 35 -9.90 6.52 21.64
N LYS A 36 -10.45 6.78 20.45
CA LYS A 36 -11.08 8.07 20.14
C LYS A 36 -12.19 8.39 21.15
N LYS A 37 -13.06 7.42 21.44
CA LYS A 37 -14.15 7.62 22.39
C LYS A 37 -13.65 7.88 23.80
N MET A 38 -12.61 7.16 24.24
CA MET A 38 -11.98 7.40 25.55
C MET A 38 -11.41 8.83 25.66
N VAL A 39 -10.81 9.34 24.59
CA VAL A 39 -10.31 10.72 24.52
C VAL A 39 -11.46 11.72 24.57
N GLU A 40 -12.52 11.52 23.77
CA GLU A 40 -13.69 12.42 23.72
C GLU A 40 -14.40 12.54 25.06
N VAL A 41 -14.51 11.45 25.83
CA VAL A 41 -15.16 11.48 27.15
C VAL A 41 -14.23 11.92 28.28
N GLY A 42 -12.96 12.22 27.98
CA GLY A 42 -11.97 12.60 28.98
C GLY A 42 -11.73 11.50 30.01
N TYR A 43 -11.53 10.25 29.55
CA TYR A 43 -11.36 9.12 30.46
C TYR A 43 -10.26 9.39 31.51
N PRO A 44 -10.51 9.11 32.80
CA PRO A 44 -9.59 9.46 33.88
C PRO A 44 -8.16 8.96 33.64
N GLY A 45 -7.18 9.84 33.83
CA GLY A 45 -5.76 9.54 33.66
C GLY A 45 -5.21 9.76 32.24
N LEU A 46 -6.04 9.97 31.21
CA LEU A 46 -5.52 10.29 29.87
C LEU A 46 -4.87 11.67 29.80
N SER A 47 -5.40 12.66 30.52
CA SER A 47 -4.87 14.03 30.48
C SER A 47 -3.53 14.20 31.22
N THR A 48 -3.18 13.26 32.09
CA THR A 48 -1.95 13.31 32.90
C THR A 48 -1.03 12.11 32.72
N GLY A 49 -1.49 11.05 32.05
CA GLY A 49 -0.78 9.78 31.90
C GLY A 49 0.28 9.77 30.79
N GLY A 50 0.53 10.90 30.14
CA GLY A 50 1.56 11.01 29.12
C GLY A 50 2.99 11.06 29.67
N ILE A 51 3.97 10.81 28.81
CA ILE A 51 5.39 10.75 29.15
C ILE A 51 6.22 11.70 28.28
N ALA A 52 7.42 12.05 28.76
CA ALA A 52 8.35 12.93 28.06
C ALA A 52 7.71 14.28 27.62
N TRP A 53 7.62 14.55 26.32
CA TRP A 53 7.12 15.80 25.74
C TRP A 53 5.60 15.87 25.56
N PHE A 54 4.89 14.75 25.73
CA PHE A 54 3.43 14.68 25.63
C PHE A 54 2.85 14.26 26.97
N LYS A 55 2.39 15.20 27.79
CA LYS A 55 1.79 14.92 29.10
C LYS A 55 0.30 14.61 29.02
N ASP A 56 -0.38 15.25 28.08
CA ASP A 56 -1.80 15.08 27.83
C ASP A 56 -2.01 14.20 26.59
N LEU A 57 -2.63 13.04 26.77
CA LEU A 57 -2.94 12.10 25.68
C LEU A 57 -4.23 12.50 24.93
N THR A 58 -5.01 13.41 25.48
CA THR A 58 -6.28 13.88 24.90
C THR A 58 -6.08 15.03 23.91
N ALA A 59 -5.03 15.83 24.12
CA ALA A 59 -4.63 16.91 23.21
C ALA A 59 -3.79 16.41 22.03
N THR A 60 -3.74 17.22 20.96
CA THR A 60 -2.83 17.01 19.83
C THR A 60 -1.37 17.23 20.26
N ASP A 61 -0.43 16.50 19.66
CA ASP A 61 1.00 16.65 19.96
C ASP A 61 1.49 18.06 19.58
N PRO A 62 1.96 18.87 20.54
CA PRO A 62 2.41 20.25 20.26
C PRO A 62 3.66 20.31 19.37
N TYR A 63 4.45 19.23 19.29
CA TYR A 63 5.70 19.21 18.53
C TYR A 63 5.62 18.40 17.23
N TYR A 64 4.47 17.78 16.94
CA TYR A 64 4.28 16.87 15.80
C TYR A 64 5.30 15.71 15.74
N ALA A 65 5.98 15.41 16.84
CA ALA A 65 7.00 14.39 16.92
C ALA A 65 6.39 12.99 16.80
N LEU A 66 5.27 12.72 17.47
CA LEU A 66 4.55 11.45 17.39
C LEU A 66 3.98 11.19 15.98
N PRO A 67 3.29 12.14 15.33
CA PRO A 67 2.91 12.01 13.92
C PRO A 67 4.09 11.67 13.01
N LEU A 68 5.26 12.31 13.21
CA LEU A 68 6.45 12.05 12.42
C LEU A 68 7.03 10.66 12.67
N ILE A 69 7.07 10.21 13.93
CA ILE A 69 7.51 8.85 14.29
C ILE A 69 6.55 7.81 13.71
N SER A 70 5.24 8.03 13.81
CA SER A 70 4.22 7.15 13.24
C SER A 70 4.37 7.03 11.72
N ALA A 71 4.51 8.15 11.01
CA ALA A 71 4.73 8.17 9.56
C ALA A 71 6.02 7.44 9.17
N SER A 72 7.11 7.66 9.91
CA SER A 72 8.42 7.05 9.65
C SER A 72 8.40 5.54 9.89
N THR A 73 7.78 5.09 10.99
CA THR A 73 7.64 3.67 11.32
C THR A 73 6.71 2.96 10.34
N MET A 74 5.61 3.59 9.94
CA MET A 74 4.72 3.08 8.88
C MET A 74 5.45 2.96 7.54
N ALA A 75 6.27 3.95 7.17
CA ALA A 75 7.12 3.87 5.98
C ALA A 75 8.07 2.66 6.02
N LEU A 76 8.56 2.29 7.21
CA LEU A 76 9.37 1.10 7.37
C LEU A 76 8.51 -0.17 7.28
N VAL A 77 7.36 -0.23 7.95
CA VAL A 77 6.42 -1.36 7.86
C VAL A 77 6.03 -1.68 6.41
N THR A 78 5.69 -0.65 5.62
CA THR A 78 5.34 -0.81 4.20
C THR A 78 6.52 -1.28 3.36
N ARG A 79 7.73 -0.76 3.60
CA ARG A 79 8.96 -1.23 2.91
C ARG A 79 9.28 -2.69 3.23
N VAL A 80 9.03 -3.09 4.47
CA VAL A 80 9.29 -4.45 4.96
C VAL A 80 8.22 -5.43 4.44
N GLY A 81 7.07 -4.93 3.96
CA GLY A 81 6.04 -5.70 3.27
C GLY A 81 5.17 -6.56 4.19
N ILE A 82 5.15 -6.26 5.49
CA ILE A 82 4.57 -7.13 6.52
C ILE A 82 3.04 -7.19 6.41
N GLU A 83 2.40 -6.04 6.20
CA GLU A 83 0.94 -5.91 6.27
C GLU A 83 0.25 -6.17 4.93
N MET A 84 0.97 -5.99 3.82
CA MET A 84 0.39 -6.03 2.48
C MET A 84 0.54 -7.41 1.82
N GLY A 85 1.29 -8.33 2.43
CA GLY A 85 1.47 -9.70 1.93
C GLY A 85 2.07 -9.80 0.53
N THR A 86 2.56 -8.68 -0.02
CA THR A 86 3.09 -8.54 -1.37
C THR A 86 4.38 -7.73 -1.29
N THR A 87 5.37 -8.15 -2.07
CA THR A 87 6.69 -7.51 -2.06
C THR A 87 6.64 -6.27 -2.97
N ALA A 88 7.39 -5.22 -2.66
CA ALA A 88 7.43 -4.00 -3.48
C ALA A 88 7.75 -4.25 -4.96
N ASP A 89 8.43 -5.37 -5.27
CA ASP A 89 8.77 -5.80 -6.63
C ASP A 89 7.57 -6.34 -7.43
N GLN A 90 6.47 -6.71 -6.76
CA GLN A 90 5.23 -7.16 -7.39
C GLN A 90 4.27 -5.99 -7.68
N MET A 91 4.63 -4.77 -7.26
CA MET A 91 3.81 -3.57 -7.42
C MET A 91 4.20 -2.80 -8.68
N THR A 92 3.24 -2.12 -9.31
CA THR A 92 3.56 -1.20 -10.40
C THR A 92 4.46 -0.06 -9.90
N PRO A 93 5.32 0.53 -10.75
CA PRO A 93 6.22 1.62 -10.33
C PRO A 93 5.50 2.80 -9.67
N ALA A 94 4.31 3.15 -10.18
CA ALA A 94 3.47 4.20 -9.59
C ALA A 94 2.94 3.82 -8.20
N MET A 95 2.46 2.58 -8.02
CA MET A 95 1.96 2.10 -6.73
C MET A 95 3.09 2.01 -5.70
N ARG A 96 4.28 1.56 -6.11
CA ARG A 96 5.48 1.55 -5.26
C ARG A 96 5.85 2.95 -4.79
N LEU A 97 5.83 3.94 -5.67
CA LEU A 97 6.11 5.34 -5.32
C LEU A 97 5.06 5.89 -4.34
N GLY A 98 3.78 5.63 -4.60
CA GLY A 98 2.68 6.00 -3.72
C GLY A 98 2.80 5.38 -2.34
N MET A 99 3.17 4.11 -2.24
CA MET A 99 3.36 3.43 -0.96
C MET A 99 4.61 3.87 -0.20
N GLN A 100 5.70 4.19 -0.92
CA GLN A 100 6.96 4.58 -0.30
C GLN A 100 6.98 6.04 0.19
N TYR A 101 6.27 6.94 -0.49
CA TYR A 101 6.30 8.37 -0.18
C TYR A 101 4.92 8.96 0.09
N GLY A 102 3.90 8.56 -0.67
CA GLY A 102 2.53 9.07 -0.51
C GLY A 102 1.89 8.62 0.80
N VAL A 103 1.94 7.33 1.13
CA VAL A 103 1.35 6.78 2.36
C VAL A 103 1.96 7.42 3.62
N PRO A 104 3.28 7.50 3.80
CA PRO A 104 3.86 8.17 4.97
C PRO A 104 3.47 9.64 5.10
N LEU A 105 3.42 10.38 3.98
CA LEU A 105 3.00 11.79 3.99
C LEU A 105 1.52 11.93 4.39
N LEU A 106 0.65 11.08 3.85
CA LEU A 106 -0.76 11.05 4.22
C LEU A 106 -0.93 10.72 5.71
N ILE A 107 -0.20 9.72 6.22
CA ILE A 107 -0.22 9.38 7.64
C ILE A 107 0.27 10.54 8.50
N LEU A 108 1.31 11.27 8.08
CA LEU A 108 1.79 12.44 8.81
C LEU A 108 0.71 13.52 8.93
N VAL A 109 0.08 13.88 7.82
CA VAL A 109 -0.98 14.91 7.77
C VAL A 109 -2.20 14.47 8.58
N VAL A 110 -2.68 13.25 8.37
CA VAL A 110 -3.85 12.72 9.08
C VAL A 110 -3.56 12.62 10.58
N SER A 111 -2.40 12.10 10.96
CA SER A 111 -2.04 11.96 12.38
C SER A 111 -1.87 13.28 13.10
N SER A 112 -1.44 14.33 12.39
CA SER A 112 -1.32 15.68 12.97
C SER A 112 -2.66 16.28 13.45
N GLN A 113 -3.79 15.72 13.01
CA GLN A 113 -5.13 16.17 13.39
C GLN A 113 -5.73 15.38 14.57
N PHE A 114 -5.08 14.30 14.97
CA PHE A 114 -5.59 13.44 16.04
C PHE A 114 -4.90 13.70 17.37
N SER A 115 -5.55 13.26 18.45
CA SER A 115 -4.97 13.31 19.78
C SER A 115 -3.71 12.45 19.88
N THR A 116 -2.84 12.82 20.81
CA THR A 116 -1.59 12.13 21.14
C THR A 116 -1.84 10.65 21.46
N GLY A 117 -2.95 10.31 22.14
CA GLY A 117 -3.30 8.93 22.46
C GLY A 117 -3.51 8.03 21.24
N ILE A 118 -4.15 8.54 20.19
CA ILE A 118 -4.33 7.80 18.93
C ILE A 118 -2.97 7.66 18.21
N CYS A 119 -2.17 8.73 18.18
CA CYS A 119 -0.85 8.70 17.56
C CYS A 119 0.11 7.71 18.26
N LEU A 120 0.05 7.63 19.58
CA LEU A 120 0.83 6.70 20.39
C LEU A 120 0.44 5.25 20.09
N TYR A 121 -0.86 4.98 19.95
CA TYR A 121 -1.36 3.68 19.51
C TYR A 121 -0.77 3.27 18.15
N TRP A 122 -0.80 4.16 17.16
CA TRP A 122 -0.21 3.87 15.86
C TRP A 122 1.30 3.61 15.94
N CYS A 123 2.04 4.41 16.71
CA CYS A 123 3.47 4.20 16.93
C CYS A 123 3.75 2.82 17.55
N ALA A 124 3.00 2.45 18.59
CA ALA A 124 3.15 1.17 19.27
C ALA A 124 2.80 0.00 18.34
N SER A 125 1.71 0.10 17.58
CA SER A 125 1.30 -0.92 16.61
C SER A 125 2.38 -1.13 15.55
N ASN A 126 2.90 -0.06 14.94
CA ASN A 126 3.97 -0.14 13.96
C ASN A 126 5.25 -0.76 14.55
N MET A 127 5.59 -0.43 15.81
CA MET A 127 6.75 -1.00 16.48
C MET A 127 6.59 -2.50 16.71
N ILE A 128 5.40 -2.96 17.13
CA ILE A 128 5.10 -4.37 17.28
C ILE A 128 5.20 -5.08 15.93
N SER A 129 4.67 -4.48 14.86
CA SER A 129 4.80 -4.95 13.48
C SER A 129 6.25 -5.20 13.08
N LEU A 130 7.10 -4.20 13.31
CA LEU A 130 8.53 -4.29 13.02
C LEU A 130 9.23 -5.34 13.89
N LEU A 131 8.87 -5.44 15.17
CA LEU A 131 9.46 -6.38 16.11
C LEU A 131 9.21 -7.83 15.69
N TYR A 132 7.95 -8.23 15.49
CA TYR A 132 7.67 -9.62 15.09
C TYR A 132 8.20 -9.91 13.68
N SER A 133 8.22 -8.92 12.78
CA SER A 133 8.82 -9.09 11.45
C SER A 133 10.33 -9.29 11.53
N GLY A 134 11.03 -8.56 12.39
CA GLY A 134 12.44 -8.75 12.68
C GLY A 134 12.69 -10.13 13.27
N ALA A 135 11.89 -10.54 14.26
CA ALA A 135 11.97 -11.85 14.89
C ALA A 135 11.82 -12.98 13.85
N PHE A 136 10.84 -12.90 12.95
CA PHE A 136 10.65 -13.90 11.90
C PHE A 136 11.69 -13.86 10.79
N ARG A 137 12.63 -12.91 10.77
CA ARG A 137 13.81 -13.00 9.88
C ARG A 137 14.93 -13.85 10.47
N VAL A 138 14.92 -14.10 11.78
CA VAL A 138 15.96 -14.87 12.46
C VAL A 138 15.81 -16.37 12.13
N PRO A 139 16.85 -17.05 11.59
CA PRO A 139 16.78 -18.46 11.21
C PRO A 139 16.41 -19.40 12.37
N ALA A 140 16.88 -19.10 13.58
CA ALA A 140 16.55 -19.88 14.79
C ALA A 140 15.05 -19.87 15.10
N ILE A 141 14.43 -18.69 15.01
CA ILE A 141 12.98 -18.51 15.22
C ILE A 141 12.20 -19.23 14.12
N ARG A 142 12.64 -19.12 12.87
CA ARG A 142 12.02 -19.87 11.74
C ARG A 142 12.07 -21.37 11.93
N LYS A 143 13.22 -21.91 12.37
CA LYS A 143 13.39 -23.33 12.63
C LYS A 143 12.48 -23.81 13.76
N LEU A 144 12.31 -22.99 14.81
CA LEU A 144 11.40 -23.28 15.91
C LEU A 144 9.93 -23.36 15.44
N PHE A 145 9.51 -22.45 14.56
CA PHE A 145 8.14 -22.40 14.04
C PHE A 145 7.91 -23.21 12.75
N ASN A 146 8.89 -24.01 12.30
CA ASN A 146 8.84 -24.76 11.03
C ASN A 146 8.49 -23.89 9.80
N ILE A 147 8.95 -22.63 9.79
CA ILE A 147 8.71 -21.68 8.69
C ILE A 147 9.75 -21.93 7.60
N PRO A 148 9.35 -22.05 6.32
CA PRO A 148 10.30 -22.24 5.22
C PRO A 148 11.33 -21.09 5.12
N PRO A 149 12.55 -21.37 4.64
CA PRO A 149 13.57 -20.35 4.48
C PRO A 149 13.11 -19.27 3.49
N LEU A 150 13.57 -18.03 3.70
CA LEU A 150 13.31 -16.94 2.76
C LEU A 150 13.99 -17.27 1.43
N VAL A 151 13.19 -17.50 0.39
CA VAL A 151 13.69 -17.53 -0.99
C VAL A 151 14.10 -16.10 -1.33
N GLN A 152 15.40 -15.90 -1.54
CA GLN A 152 15.91 -14.61 -2.02
C GLN A 152 15.64 -14.55 -3.52
N SER A 153 14.70 -13.72 -3.95
CA SER A 153 14.57 -13.40 -5.38
C SER A 153 15.89 -12.81 -5.88
N PRO A 154 16.34 -13.14 -7.11
CA PRO A 154 17.56 -12.56 -7.68
C PRO A 154 17.49 -11.04 -7.57
N LYS A 155 18.45 -10.44 -6.87
CA LYS A 155 18.57 -8.98 -6.76
C LYS A 155 18.97 -8.45 -8.13
N GLU A 156 18.00 -8.12 -8.98
CA GLU A 156 18.31 -7.37 -10.17
C GLU A 156 18.81 -5.99 -9.70
N ASN A 157 20.05 -5.67 -10.04
CA ASN A 157 20.73 -4.41 -9.72
C ASN A 157 20.06 -3.26 -10.48
N GLN A 158 18.84 -2.88 -10.10
CA GLN A 158 18.19 -1.69 -10.61
C GLN A 158 18.07 -0.66 -9.49
N LYS A 159 19.18 0.03 -9.20
CA LYS A 159 19.14 1.40 -8.68
C LYS A 159 18.55 2.32 -9.77
N LYS A 160 17.30 2.11 -10.15
CA LYS A 160 16.56 3.06 -10.99
C LYS A 160 15.73 3.92 -10.05
N ASN A 161 15.83 5.24 -10.22
CA ASN A 161 15.07 6.19 -9.40
C ASN A 161 13.57 5.90 -9.60
N PRO A 162 12.79 5.64 -8.53
CA PRO A 162 11.39 5.23 -8.64
C PRO A 162 10.54 6.27 -9.38
N PHE A 163 10.92 7.56 -9.28
CA PHE A 163 10.33 8.64 -10.06
C PHE A 163 10.57 8.52 -11.58
N ARG A 164 11.78 8.14 -12.01
CA ARG A 164 12.08 7.97 -13.44
C ARG A 164 11.31 6.78 -14.02
N GLU A 165 11.14 5.73 -13.24
CA GLU A 165 10.40 4.54 -13.63
C GLU A 165 8.89 4.81 -13.72
N ALA A 166 8.34 5.56 -12.77
CA ALA A 166 6.94 6.01 -12.83
C ALA A 166 6.68 6.89 -14.07
N ILE A 167 7.57 7.84 -14.37
CA ILE A 167 7.45 8.71 -15.57
C ILE A 167 7.60 7.87 -16.86
N ALA A 168 8.54 6.93 -16.91
CA ALA A 168 8.71 6.06 -18.07
C ALA A 168 7.49 5.16 -18.29
N SER A 169 6.93 4.60 -17.22
CA SER A 169 5.70 3.81 -17.26
C SER A 169 4.50 4.63 -17.74
N TYR A 170 4.35 5.88 -17.27
CA TYR A 170 3.28 6.77 -17.70
C TYR A 170 3.41 7.12 -19.19
N LYS A 171 4.62 7.44 -19.64
CA LYS A 171 4.91 7.74 -21.05
C LYS A 171 4.65 6.52 -21.95
N GLY A 172 5.04 5.32 -21.51
CA GLY A 172 4.75 4.07 -22.22
C GLY A 172 3.25 3.78 -22.33
N GLY A 173 2.50 4.01 -21.25
CA GLY A 173 1.03 3.91 -21.28
C GLY A 173 0.39 4.87 -22.28
N LEU A 174 0.85 6.12 -22.32
CA LEU A 174 0.36 7.12 -23.28
C LEU A 174 0.63 6.71 -24.74
N LEU A 175 1.82 6.18 -25.02
CA LEU A 175 2.20 5.68 -26.35
C LEU A 175 1.35 4.49 -26.79
N SER A 176 1.07 3.55 -25.87
CA SER A 176 0.21 2.40 -26.16
C SER A 176 -1.22 2.83 -26.47
N ILE A 177 -1.74 3.84 -25.75
CA ILE A 177 -3.05 4.42 -26.01
C ILE A 177 -3.07 5.06 -27.40
N CYS A 178 -2.07 5.89 -27.74
CA CYS A 178 -1.93 6.47 -29.08
C CYS A 178 -1.88 5.39 -30.17
N GLN A 179 -1.12 4.31 -29.97
CA GLN A 179 -1.06 3.20 -30.93
C GLN A 179 -2.40 2.46 -31.05
N SER A 180 -3.14 2.25 -29.96
CA SER A 180 -4.48 1.66 -30.00
C SER A 180 -5.47 2.56 -30.75
N TYR A 181 -5.43 3.88 -30.52
CA TYR A 181 -6.25 4.84 -31.28
C TYR A 181 -5.88 4.87 -32.77
N GLN A 182 -4.59 4.80 -33.10
CA GLN A 182 -4.14 4.77 -34.48
C GLN A 182 -4.54 3.48 -35.21
N ALA A 183 -4.49 2.33 -34.53
CA ALA A 183 -5.01 1.07 -35.05
C ALA A 183 -6.54 1.09 -35.26
N LEU A 184 -7.29 1.72 -34.35
CA LEU A 184 -8.73 1.88 -34.45
C LEU A 184 -9.14 2.81 -35.62
N ILE A 185 -8.39 3.90 -35.83
CA ILE A 185 -8.58 4.80 -36.99
C ILE A 185 -8.29 4.06 -38.30
N LEU A 186 -7.22 3.25 -38.36
CA LEU A 186 -6.91 2.46 -39.56
C LEU A 186 -7.96 1.38 -39.86
N LEU A 187 -8.49 0.71 -38.84
CA LEU A 187 -9.56 -0.28 -38.99
C LEU A 187 -10.88 0.36 -39.46
N THR A 188 -11.24 1.54 -38.93
CA THR A 188 -12.45 2.27 -39.34
C THR A 188 -12.32 2.94 -40.71
N ALA A 189 -11.11 3.33 -41.11
CA ALA A 189 -10.81 3.78 -42.47
C ALA A 189 -10.91 2.61 -43.47
N SER A 190 -10.37 1.44 -43.12
CA SER A 190 -10.45 0.23 -43.96
C SER A 190 -11.89 -0.28 -44.14
N SER A 191 -12.74 -0.19 -43.10
CA SER A 191 -14.14 -0.60 -43.20
C SER A 191 -14.99 0.35 -44.06
N ARG A 192 -14.68 1.67 -44.06
CA ARG A 192 -15.36 2.64 -44.94
C ARG A 192 -15.03 2.45 -46.42
N ILE A 193 -13.80 2.05 -46.75
CA ILE A 193 -13.38 1.77 -48.13
C ILE A 193 -14.10 0.52 -48.71
N LEU A 194 -14.47 -0.44 -47.86
CA LEU A 194 -15.22 -1.64 -48.27
C LEU A 194 -16.74 -1.42 -48.37
N GLN A 195 -17.27 -0.30 -47.87
CA GLN A 195 -18.71 0.00 -47.85
C GLN A 195 -19.16 1.08 -48.84
N THR A 196 -18.27 1.65 -49.64
CA THR A 196 -18.68 2.49 -50.79
C THR A 196 -19.40 1.62 -51.82
N PRO A 197 -20.71 1.81 -52.05
CA PRO A 197 -21.42 1.09 -53.09
C PRO A 197 -20.90 1.54 -54.46
N LEU A 198 -20.73 0.57 -55.34
CA LEU A 198 -20.48 0.70 -56.77
C LEU A 198 -21.64 1.49 -57.44
N LEU A 199 -21.65 2.81 -57.28
CA LEU A 199 -22.51 3.73 -58.02
C LEU A 199 -21.61 4.56 -58.92
N ILE A 200 -21.22 4.00 -60.06
CA ILE A 200 -20.99 4.69 -61.33
C ILE A 200 -20.89 3.59 -62.40
N ALA A 201 -21.56 3.86 -63.52
CA ALA A 201 -21.56 3.14 -64.79
C ALA A 201 -22.56 1.98 -64.90
N TYR A 202 -23.76 2.29 -65.39
CA TYR A 202 -24.24 1.75 -66.67
C TYR A 202 -25.00 2.88 -67.41
N PRO A 203 -24.97 2.89 -68.77
CA PRO A 203 -25.06 4.06 -69.63
C PRO A 203 -26.48 4.61 -69.83
#